data_AF-A0A7L3JB40-F1
#
_entry.id   AF-A0A7L3JB40-F1
#
_cell.length_a   1.000
_cell.length_b   1.000
_cell.length_c   1.000
_cell.angle_alpha   90.00
_cell.angle_beta   90.00
_cell.angle_gamma   90.00
#
_symmetry.space_group_name_H-M   'P 1'
#
loop_
_entity.id
_entity.type
_entity.pdbx_description
1 polymer ?
#
loop_
_entity_poly.entity_id
_entity_poly.type
_entity_poly.pdbx_seq_one_letter_code
_entity_poly.pdbx_strand_id
1 'polypeptide(L)'
;RELLPPWLVIVAGLTGIVLLCVSTKDVPITPLRTKYGIVLDAGPSRTILFIYQWTTTKANKTGVITECSSCPVQGPGVSSYSDSPQKVGKSLEPCLNWAQKEIPAEQHSQTPLYLGATTSMRQLNLTHPTLSDGLLAALTVALKSSPFDFQGAQILSSPDEEAFNWVAVNYVLENFFKYDWRGQLVPSGKGMAGVLSMRRTSAHLASKVEEGNQAPKEGVRLRLYGQTHNVYTHHCPCHGTDQLRSRLLSMLIQ
;
A
#
# COMPACT_ATOMS: atom_id res chain seq x y z
N ARG A 1 18.25 48.21 40.19
CA ARG A 1 17.29 47.09 40.14
C ARG A 1 16.08 47.64 39.41
N GLU A 2 16.05 47.53 38.08
CA GLU A 2 14.99 48.16 37.28
C GLU A 2 13.69 47.39 37.49
N LEU A 3 12.76 48.02 38.18
CA LEU A 3 11.43 47.47 38.42
C LEU A 3 10.65 47.55 37.11
N LEU A 4 10.17 46.40 36.64
CA LEU A 4 9.28 46.32 35.48
C LEU A 4 8.11 47.30 35.67
N PRO A 5 7.80 48.12 34.65
CA PRO A 5 6.66 49.02 34.67
C PRO A 5 5.37 48.31 35.13
N PRO A 6 4.57 48.91 36.04
CA PRO A 6 3.36 48.29 36.58
C PRO A 6 2.36 47.82 35.52
N TRP A 7 2.30 48.51 34.38
CA TRP A 7 1.43 48.16 33.26
C TRP A 7 1.81 46.83 32.60
N LEU A 8 3.10 46.45 32.58
CA LEU A 8 3.53 45.15 32.04
C LEU A 8 3.04 43.99 32.91
N VAL A 9 3.04 44.17 34.23
CA VAL A 9 2.53 43.18 35.18
C VAL A 9 1.01 43.00 35.01
N ILE A 10 0.30 44.11 34.81
CA ILE A 10 -1.15 44.11 34.56
C ILE A 10 -1.46 43.41 33.23
N VAL A 11 -0.74 43.74 32.15
CA VAL A 11 -0.91 43.10 30.85
C VAL A 11 -0.62 41.60 30.95
N ALA A 12 0.49 41.20 31.58
CA ALA A 12 0.83 39.79 31.76
C ALA A 12 -0.23 39.03 32.58
N GLY A 13 -0.74 39.64 33.65
CA GLY A 13 -1.81 39.09 34.48
C GLY A 13 -3.12 38.91 33.70
N LEU A 14 -3.54 39.93 32.94
CA LEU A 14 -4.72 39.85 32.07
C LEU A 14 -4.55 38.79 30.98
N THR A 15 -3.37 38.68 30.39
CA THR A 15 -3.07 37.67 29.37
C THR A 15 -3.13 36.26 29.96
N GLY A 16 -2.59 36.07 31.18
CA GLY A 16 -2.67 34.81 31.91
C GLY A 16 -4.11 34.42 32.28
N ILE A 17 -4.92 35.38 32.73
CA ILE A 17 -6.35 35.16 33.02
C ILE A 17 -7.12 34.82 31.74
N VAL A 18 -6.89 35.53 30.64
CA VAL A 18 -7.50 35.19 29.34
C VAL A 18 -7.11 33.78 28.91
N LEU A 19 -5.84 33.40 29.01
CA LEU A 19 -5.38 32.04 28.68
C LEU A 19 -5.97 30.96 29.59
N LEU A 20 -6.26 31.26 30.86
CA LEU A 20 -6.94 30.36 31.81
C LEU A 20 -8.46 30.31 31.59
N CYS A 21 -9.06 31.39 31.10
CA CYS A 21 -10.49 31.50 30.80
C CYS A 21 -10.86 30.95 29.42
N VAL A 22 -9.91 30.82 28.49
CA VAL A 22 -10.12 30.06 27.25
C VAL A 22 -10.27 28.59 27.63
N SER A 23 -11.52 28.14 27.69
CA SER A 23 -11.86 26.73 27.88
C SER A 23 -11.19 25.91 26.79
N THR A 24 -10.50 24.83 27.16
CA THR A 24 -9.90 23.88 26.19
C THR A 24 -10.95 23.28 25.23
N LYS A 25 -12.25 23.46 25.52
CA LYS A 25 -13.38 23.08 24.67
C LYS A 25 -13.64 24.06 23.52
N ASP A 26 -13.15 25.30 23.60
CA ASP A 26 -13.36 26.35 22.59
C ASP A 26 -12.23 26.39 21.54
N VAL A 27 -11.21 25.56 21.68
CA VAL A 27 -10.29 25.25 20.58
C VAL A 27 -11.00 24.21 19.70
N PRO A 28 -11.41 24.53 18.47
CA PRO A 28 -11.95 23.55 17.55
C PRO A 28 -10.83 22.57 17.14
N ILE A 29 -10.56 21.58 17.98
CA ILE A 29 -9.80 20.39 17.59
C ILE A 29 -10.72 19.72 16.58
N THR A 30 -10.43 19.93 15.30
CA THR A 30 -11.17 19.24 14.26
C THR A 30 -10.91 17.75 14.45
N PRO A 31 -11.96 16.92 14.59
CA PRO A 31 -11.77 15.51 14.92
C PRO A 31 -10.90 14.88 13.82
N LEU A 32 -9.83 14.19 14.24
CA LEU A 32 -9.02 13.38 13.33
C LEU A 32 -9.97 12.46 12.57
N ARG A 33 -10.04 12.60 11.25
CA ARG A 33 -10.82 11.69 10.42
C ARG A 33 -9.91 10.55 10.00
N THR A 34 -10.17 9.37 10.56
CA THR A 34 -9.58 8.12 10.09
C THR A 34 -10.18 7.77 8.73
N LYS A 35 -9.30 7.44 7.80
CA LYS A 35 -9.61 6.96 6.46
C LYS A 35 -9.11 5.54 6.30
N TYR A 36 -9.75 4.81 5.40
CA TYR A 36 -9.49 3.41 5.15
C TYR A 36 -9.24 3.20 3.65
N GLY A 37 -8.55 2.12 3.32
CA GLY A 37 -8.38 1.64 1.95
C GLY A 37 -8.25 0.13 1.94
N ILE A 38 -8.75 -0.52 0.90
CA ILE A 38 -8.74 -1.97 0.75
C ILE A 38 -7.93 -2.34 -0.48
N VAL A 39 -7.03 -3.32 -0.32
CA VAL A 39 -6.29 -3.91 -1.43
C VAL A 39 -6.43 -5.43 -1.38
N LEU A 40 -6.87 -6.03 -2.48
CA LEU A 40 -6.85 -7.47 -2.68
C LEU A 40 -5.60 -7.83 -3.50
N ASP A 41 -4.68 -8.55 -2.87
CA ASP A 41 -3.56 -9.19 -3.56
C ASP A 41 -3.98 -10.58 -4.02
N ALA A 42 -4.27 -10.70 -5.32
CA ALA A 42 -4.62 -11.94 -5.97
C ALA A 42 -3.35 -12.64 -6.48
N GLY A 43 -2.69 -13.29 -5.53
CA GLY A 43 -1.49 -14.10 -5.73
C GLY A 43 -1.76 -15.45 -6.41
N PRO A 44 -0.69 -16.17 -6.81
CA PRO A 44 -0.80 -17.44 -7.51
C PRO A 44 -1.42 -18.56 -6.67
N SER A 45 -1.15 -18.57 -5.37
CA SER A 45 -1.63 -19.65 -4.48
C SER A 45 -2.83 -19.25 -3.64
N ARG A 46 -3.00 -17.95 -3.36
CA ARG A 46 -4.04 -17.42 -2.49
C ARG A 46 -4.31 -15.96 -2.82
N THR A 47 -5.50 -15.52 -2.45
CA THR A 47 -5.88 -14.11 -2.43
C THR A 47 -5.88 -13.63 -0.99
N ILE A 48 -5.34 -12.44 -0.71
CA ILE A 48 -5.40 -11.82 0.62
C ILE A 48 -6.00 -10.43 0.47
N LEU A 49 -6.98 -10.12 1.31
CA LEU A 49 -7.56 -8.78 1.44
C LEU A 49 -6.87 -8.06 2.59
N PHE A 50 -6.31 -6.88 2.33
CA PHE A 50 -5.69 -6.00 3.32
C PHE A 50 -6.55 -4.77 3.53
N ILE A 51 -6.72 -4.39 4.79
CA ILE A 51 -7.33 -3.12 5.20
C ILE A 51 -6.20 -2.24 5.73
N TYR A 52 -6.05 -1.08 5.09
CA TYR A 52 -5.16 -0.02 5.51
C TYR A 52 -5.96 1.10 6.13
N GLN A 53 -5.36 1.80 7.10
CA GLN A 53 -5.96 2.99 7.70
C GLN A 53 -4.93 4.12 7.83
N TRP A 54 -5.39 5.36 7.80
CA TRP A 54 -4.58 6.53 8.08
C TRP A 54 -5.42 7.65 8.68
N THR A 55 -4.81 8.45 9.55
CA THR A 55 -5.45 9.63 10.10
C THR A 55 -5.13 10.85 9.24
N THR A 56 -6.17 11.61 8.91
CA THR A 56 -6.02 12.88 8.17
C THR A 56 -6.30 14.05 9.10
N THR A 57 -5.40 15.04 9.09
CA THR A 57 -5.70 16.38 9.63
C THR A 57 -6.15 17.25 8.47
N LYS A 58 -7.02 18.25 8.71
CA LYS A 58 -7.45 19.18 7.64
C LYS A 58 -6.28 19.91 6.96
N ALA A 59 -5.12 20.00 7.61
CA ALA A 59 -3.92 20.66 7.11
C ALA A 59 -3.08 19.77 6.17
N ASN A 60 -3.00 18.46 6.43
CA ASN A 60 -2.17 17.54 5.66
C ASN A 60 -3.05 16.54 4.91
N LYS A 61 -3.07 16.64 3.58
CA LYS A 61 -3.79 15.71 2.69
C LYS A 61 -3.22 14.29 2.69
N THR A 62 -2.08 14.06 3.36
CA THR A 62 -1.35 12.79 3.35
C THR A 62 -1.11 12.36 4.79
N GLY A 63 -1.87 11.36 5.25
CA GLY A 63 -1.61 10.69 6.51
C GLY A 63 -0.57 9.58 6.33
N VAL A 64 0.04 9.13 7.43
CA VAL A 64 0.84 7.90 7.45
C VAL A 64 -0.14 6.73 7.53
N ILE A 65 -0.15 5.95 6.47
CA ILE A 65 -0.82 4.67 6.33
C ILE A 65 -0.19 3.65 7.25
N THR A 66 -1.03 2.94 8.00
CA THR A 66 -0.69 1.73 8.74
C THR A 66 -1.58 0.59 8.27
N GLU A 67 -1.04 -0.62 8.20
CA GLU A 67 -1.86 -1.81 8.07
C GLU A 67 -2.76 -1.94 9.31
N CYS A 68 -4.05 -2.15 9.09
CA CYS A 68 -5.02 -2.35 10.16
C CYS A 68 -5.25 -3.83 10.40
N SER A 69 -5.60 -4.57 9.33
CA SER A 69 -5.95 -5.98 9.42
C SER A 69 -5.92 -6.65 8.04
N SER A 70 -5.89 -7.98 8.02
CA SER A 70 -5.92 -8.76 6.79
C SER A 70 -6.79 -10.02 6.88
N CYS A 71 -7.35 -10.43 5.74
CA CYS A 71 -8.19 -11.62 5.59
C CYS A 71 -7.68 -12.49 4.43
N PRO A 72 -7.12 -13.68 4.72
CA PRO A 72 -6.79 -14.66 3.69
C PRO A 72 -8.08 -15.28 3.15
N VAL A 73 -8.32 -15.13 1.85
CA VAL A 73 -9.46 -15.74 1.17
C VAL A 73 -9.30 -17.26 1.19
N GLN A 74 -10.38 -17.96 1.54
CA GLN A 74 -10.38 -19.43 1.56
C GLN A 74 -10.44 -19.99 0.14
N GLY A 75 -9.65 -21.03 -0.11
CA GLY A 75 -9.58 -21.71 -1.41
C GLY A 75 -8.28 -21.42 -2.17
N PRO A 76 -8.21 -21.85 -3.45
CA PRO A 76 -7.05 -21.61 -4.30
C PRO A 76 -6.96 -20.14 -4.76
N GLY A 77 -5.85 -19.78 -5.40
CA GLY A 77 -5.70 -18.47 -6.05
C GLY A 77 -6.71 -18.23 -7.17
N VAL A 78 -6.96 -16.96 -7.51
CA VAL A 78 -8.02 -16.57 -8.46
C VAL A 78 -7.93 -17.29 -9.81
N SER A 79 -6.72 -17.53 -10.31
CA SER A 79 -6.48 -18.18 -11.61
C SER A 79 -7.01 -19.61 -11.68
N SER A 80 -7.15 -20.30 -10.53
CA SER A 80 -7.71 -21.66 -10.47
C SER A 80 -9.22 -21.70 -10.73
N TYR A 81 -9.88 -20.55 -10.81
CA TYR A 81 -11.30 -20.43 -11.14
C TYR A 81 -11.53 -20.13 -12.63
N SER A 82 -10.52 -20.28 -13.50
CA SER A 82 -10.62 -19.99 -14.94
C SER A 82 -11.82 -20.67 -15.62
N ASP A 83 -12.12 -21.91 -15.24
CA ASP A 83 -13.20 -22.72 -15.83
C ASP A 83 -14.56 -22.48 -15.15
N SER A 84 -14.58 -21.70 -14.07
CA SER A 84 -15.80 -21.33 -13.36
C SER A 84 -15.70 -19.92 -12.76
N PRO A 85 -15.57 -18.86 -13.59
CA PRO A 85 -15.37 -17.48 -13.11
C PRO A 85 -16.40 -17.02 -12.08
N GLN A 86 -17.65 -17.49 -12.20
CA GLN A 86 -18.76 -17.14 -11.32
C GLN A 86 -18.52 -17.58 -9.86
N LYS A 87 -17.69 -18.60 -9.63
CA LYS A 87 -17.31 -19.06 -8.29
C LYS A 87 -16.28 -18.15 -7.62
N VAL A 88 -15.48 -17.41 -8.41
CA VAL A 88 -14.45 -16.53 -7.84
C VAL A 88 -15.07 -15.42 -7.00
N GLY A 89 -16.18 -14.84 -7.46
CA GLY A 89 -16.88 -13.79 -6.72
C GLY A 89 -17.35 -14.27 -5.34
N LYS A 90 -17.97 -15.46 -5.31
CA LYS A 90 -18.41 -16.11 -4.07
C LYS A 90 -17.27 -16.39 -3.10
N SER A 91 -16.07 -16.71 -3.62
CA SER A 91 -14.89 -16.92 -2.76
C SER A 91 -14.50 -15.66 -1.98
N LEU A 92 -14.77 -14.46 -2.52
CA LEU A 92 -14.41 -13.19 -1.89
C LEU A 92 -15.43 -12.73 -0.82
N GLU A 93 -16.67 -13.22 -0.88
CA GLU A 93 -17.76 -12.78 0.01
C GLU A 93 -17.40 -12.85 1.50
N PRO A 94 -16.76 -13.91 2.03
CA PRO A 94 -16.40 -13.97 3.45
C PRO A 94 -15.47 -12.82 3.87
N CYS A 95 -14.44 -12.50 3.07
CA CYS A 95 -13.51 -11.43 3.39
C CYS A 95 -14.12 -10.04 3.15
N LEU A 96 -15.00 -9.87 2.15
CA LEU A 96 -15.72 -8.61 1.94
C LEU A 96 -16.71 -8.32 3.08
N ASN A 97 -17.41 -9.34 3.56
CA ASN A 97 -18.32 -9.23 4.71
C ASN A 97 -17.56 -8.99 6.00
N TRP A 98 -16.39 -9.60 6.16
CA TRP A 98 -15.48 -9.29 7.27
C TRP A 98 -15.03 -7.82 7.21
N ALA A 99 -14.58 -7.33 6.05
CA ALA A 99 -14.14 -5.94 5.90
C ALA A 99 -15.25 -4.92 6.22
N GLN A 100 -16.50 -5.24 5.88
CA GLN A 100 -17.66 -4.40 6.24
C GLN A 100 -17.89 -4.28 7.76
N LYS A 101 -17.47 -5.30 8.53
CA LYS A 101 -17.55 -5.28 10.01
C LYS A 101 -16.38 -4.54 10.64
N GLU A 102 -15.21 -4.60 10.02
CA GLU A 102 -14.00 -3.92 10.50
C GLU A 102 -14.03 -2.40 10.25
N ILE A 103 -14.64 -1.97 9.14
CA ILE A 103 -14.69 -0.56 8.74
C ILE A 103 -16.03 0.05 9.19
N PRO A 104 -16.05 1.23 9.83
CA PRO A 104 -17.29 1.93 10.17
C PRO A 104 -18.17 2.16 8.95
N ALA A 105 -19.48 1.94 9.09
CA ALA A 105 -20.46 2.01 7.99
C ALA A 105 -20.42 3.35 7.25
N GLU A 106 -20.14 4.45 7.97
CA GLU A 106 -20.07 5.80 7.40
C GLU A 106 -18.84 6.02 6.51
N GLN A 107 -17.84 5.14 6.59
CA GLN A 107 -16.64 5.18 5.75
C GLN A 107 -16.71 4.24 4.54
N HIS A 108 -17.68 3.32 4.45
CA HIS A 108 -17.72 2.30 3.39
C HIS A 108 -17.67 2.92 1.99
N SER A 109 -18.58 3.84 1.67
CA SER A 109 -18.67 4.47 0.35
C SER A 109 -17.48 5.38 -0.02
N GLN A 110 -16.60 5.68 0.94
CA GLN A 110 -15.40 6.51 0.74
C GLN A 110 -14.11 5.69 0.83
N THR A 111 -14.22 4.38 1.10
CA THR A 111 -13.08 3.48 1.23
C THR A 111 -12.77 2.92 -0.15
N PRO A 112 -11.67 3.35 -0.80
CA PRO A 112 -11.30 2.84 -2.10
C PRO A 112 -10.89 1.37 -1.99
N LEU A 113 -11.33 0.57 -2.96
CA LEU A 113 -11.04 -0.85 -3.07
C LEU A 113 -10.35 -1.14 -4.40
N TYR A 114 -9.19 -1.79 -4.33
CA TYR A 114 -8.39 -2.20 -5.47
C TYR A 114 -8.15 -3.71 -5.47
N LEU A 115 -8.02 -4.30 -6.66
CA LEU A 115 -7.51 -5.65 -6.82
C LEU A 115 -6.29 -5.66 -7.74
N GLY A 116 -5.18 -6.20 -7.24
CA GLY A 116 -3.97 -6.46 -8.01
C GLY A 116 -3.80 -7.97 -8.21
N ALA A 117 -3.87 -8.41 -9.46
CA ALA A 117 -3.62 -9.79 -9.82
C ALA A 117 -2.19 -9.95 -10.35
N THR A 118 -1.48 -10.98 -9.91
CA THR A 118 -0.03 -11.10 -10.17
C THR A 118 0.30 -12.22 -11.16
N THR A 119 1.34 -13.01 -10.88
CA THR A 119 2.00 -13.89 -11.85
C THR A 119 1.05 -14.92 -12.49
N SER A 120 0.14 -15.52 -11.73
CA SER A 120 -0.73 -16.57 -12.30
C SER A 120 -1.76 -16.02 -13.28
N MET A 121 -2.31 -14.84 -13.00
CA MET A 121 -3.23 -14.16 -13.92
C MET A 121 -2.50 -13.63 -15.16
N ARG A 122 -1.25 -13.17 -15.03
CA ARG A 122 -0.41 -12.87 -16.20
C ARG A 122 -0.26 -14.10 -17.11
N GLN A 123 0.06 -15.26 -16.52
CA GLN A 123 0.21 -16.50 -17.28
C GLN A 123 -1.10 -16.95 -17.93
N LEU A 124 -2.22 -16.84 -17.21
CA LEU A 124 -3.54 -17.14 -17.77
C LEU A 124 -3.88 -16.21 -18.93
N ASN A 125 -3.58 -14.91 -18.81
CA ASN A 125 -3.82 -13.94 -19.87
C ASN A 125 -3.03 -14.25 -21.15
N LEU A 126 -1.80 -14.75 -21.01
CA LEU A 126 -0.96 -15.13 -22.15
C LEU A 126 -1.40 -16.44 -22.81
N THR A 127 -1.90 -17.40 -22.02
CA THR A 127 -2.24 -18.74 -22.52
C THR A 127 -3.71 -18.87 -22.95
N HIS A 128 -4.62 -18.23 -22.22
CA HIS A 128 -6.06 -18.29 -22.40
C HIS A 128 -6.71 -16.92 -22.11
N PRO A 129 -6.52 -15.92 -23.00
CA PRO A 129 -6.97 -14.54 -22.76
C PRO A 129 -8.47 -14.42 -22.47
N THR A 130 -9.31 -15.18 -23.18
CA THR A 130 -10.77 -15.16 -22.95
C THR A 130 -11.16 -15.65 -21.55
N LEU A 131 -10.45 -16.63 -20.99
CA LEU A 131 -10.68 -17.10 -19.62
C LEU A 131 -10.20 -16.05 -18.60
N SER A 132 -9.06 -15.41 -18.86
CA SER A 132 -8.55 -14.31 -18.04
C SER A 132 -9.53 -13.13 -17.99
N ASP A 133 -10.06 -12.71 -19.14
CA ASP A 133 -11.04 -11.62 -19.24
C ASP A 133 -12.35 -11.96 -18.53
N GLY A 134 -12.87 -13.18 -18.73
CA GLY A 134 -14.06 -13.65 -18.02
C GLY A 134 -13.88 -13.67 -16.50
N LEU A 135 -12.68 -14.03 -16.04
CA LEU A 135 -12.34 -14.06 -14.62
C LEU A 135 -12.18 -12.64 -14.03
N LEU A 136 -11.52 -11.73 -14.73
CA LEU A 136 -11.44 -10.31 -14.33
C LEU A 136 -12.82 -9.65 -14.29
N ALA A 137 -13.70 -9.98 -15.25
CA ALA A 137 -15.06 -9.49 -15.27
C ALA A 137 -15.86 -9.99 -14.06
N ALA A 138 -15.75 -11.29 -13.73
CA ALA A 138 -16.41 -11.86 -12.56
C ALA A 138 -15.91 -11.24 -11.24
N LEU A 139 -14.60 -11.03 -11.11
CA LEU A 139 -14.01 -10.30 -9.97
C LEU A 139 -14.55 -8.87 -9.90
N THR A 140 -14.58 -8.15 -11.02
CA THR A 140 -15.09 -6.78 -11.09
C THR A 140 -16.55 -6.69 -10.65
N VAL A 141 -17.40 -7.62 -11.10
CA VAL A 141 -18.80 -7.67 -10.67
C VAL A 141 -18.92 -7.90 -9.17
N ALA A 142 -18.18 -8.86 -8.61
CA ALA A 142 -18.19 -9.15 -7.18
C ALA A 142 -17.75 -7.95 -6.34
N LEU A 143 -16.67 -7.28 -6.75
CA LEU A 143 -16.12 -6.14 -6.02
C LEU A 143 -17.00 -4.89 -6.12
N LYS A 144 -17.60 -4.61 -7.29
CA LYS A 144 -18.57 -3.53 -7.47
C LYS A 144 -19.87 -3.74 -6.68
N SER A 145 -20.19 -4.98 -6.32
CA SER A 145 -21.37 -5.29 -5.52
C SER A 145 -21.18 -5.03 -4.01
N SER A 146 -19.93 -4.81 -3.58
CA SER A 146 -19.60 -4.43 -2.20
C SER A 146 -19.97 -2.95 -1.93
N PRO A 147 -20.13 -2.53 -0.66
CA PRO A 147 -20.44 -1.14 -0.33
C PRO A 147 -19.22 -0.20 -0.43
N PHE A 148 -18.07 -0.72 -0.86
CA PHE A 148 -16.82 0.04 -0.97
C PHE A 148 -16.69 0.71 -2.35
N ASP A 149 -15.87 1.74 -2.41
CA ASP A 149 -15.60 2.49 -3.63
C ASP A 149 -14.63 1.71 -4.53
N PHE A 150 -15.16 0.90 -5.45
CA PHE A 150 -14.33 0.09 -6.35
C PHE A 150 -13.60 0.95 -7.38
N GLN A 151 -12.27 0.96 -7.29
CA GLN A 151 -11.39 1.75 -8.15
C GLN A 151 -10.83 0.98 -9.34
N GLY A 152 -10.75 -0.35 -9.25
CA GLY A 152 -10.32 -1.18 -10.38
C GLY A 152 -9.72 -2.52 -9.98
N ALA A 153 -9.72 -3.44 -10.96
CA ALA A 153 -9.03 -4.72 -10.92
C ALA A 153 -8.04 -4.77 -12.08
N GLN A 154 -6.76 -5.01 -11.80
CA GLN A 154 -5.70 -4.98 -12.81
C GLN A 154 -4.77 -6.19 -12.66
N ILE A 155 -4.32 -6.71 -13.80
CA ILE A 155 -3.20 -7.65 -13.84
C ILE A 155 -1.92 -6.84 -13.84
N LEU A 156 -1.17 -6.91 -12.76
CA LEU A 156 0.08 -6.16 -12.60
C LEU A 156 1.17 -6.74 -13.49
N SER A 157 1.96 -5.88 -14.12
CA SER A 157 3.20 -6.31 -14.78
C SER A 157 4.25 -6.71 -13.74
N SER A 158 5.26 -7.49 -14.13
CA SER A 158 6.32 -7.86 -13.18
C SER A 158 7.10 -6.65 -12.67
N PRO A 159 7.45 -5.65 -13.52
CA PRO A 159 8.04 -4.41 -13.04
C PRO A 159 7.16 -3.65 -12.05
N ASP A 160 5.84 -3.55 -12.29
CA ASP A 160 4.93 -2.84 -11.38
C ASP A 160 4.85 -3.53 -10.02
N GLU A 161 4.71 -4.85 -10.00
CA GLU A 161 4.67 -5.65 -8.78
C GLU A 161 5.92 -5.44 -7.91
N GLU A 162 7.12 -5.45 -8.53
CA GLU A 162 8.38 -5.21 -7.82
C GLU A 162 8.58 -3.74 -7.43
N ALA A 163 8.11 -2.80 -8.25
CA ALA A 163 8.13 -1.38 -7.91
C ALA A 163 7.22 -1.08 -6.71
N PHE A 164 6.03 -1.67 -6.64
CA PHE A 164 5.15 -1.54 -5.47
C PHE A 164 5.78 -2.16 -4.21
N ASN A 165 6.44 -3.31 -4.33
CA ASN A 165 7.18 -3.89 -3.21
C ASN A 165 8.33 -2.96 -2.75
N TRP A 166 9.06 -2.38 -3.70
CA TRP A 166 10.11 -1.40 -3.42
C TRP A 166 9.57 -0.15 -2.69
N VAL A 167 8.39 0.34 -3.10
CA VAL A 167 7.70 1.43 -2.40
C VAL A 167 7.31 1.00 -0.99
N ALA A 168 6.70 -0.17 -0.81
CA ALA A 168 6.27 -0.65 0.51
C ALA A 168 7.44 -0.74 1.49
N VAL A 169 8.58 -1.32 1.08
CA VAL A 169 9.78 -1.41 1.93
C VAL A 169 10.32 -0.03 2.28
N ASN A 170 10.50 0.86 1.29
CA ASN A 170 11.04 2.20 1.55
C ASN A 170 10.08 3.09 2.34
N TYR A 171 8.78 2.83 2.26
CA TYR A 171 7.75 3.46 3.07
C TYR A 171 7.86 3.04 4.54
N VAL A 172 7.93 1.73 4.80
CA VAL A 172 8.09 1.18 6.17
C VAL A 172 9.42 1.61 6.80
N LEU A 173 10.48 1.75 6.01
CA LEU A 173 11.78 2.25 6.48
C LEU A 173 11.86 3.77 6.66
N GLU A 174 10.76 4.49 6.38
CA GLU A 174 10.69 5.96 6.43
C GLU A 174 11.79 6.63 5.58
N ASN A 175 12.07 6.06 4.40
CA ASN A 175 13.07 6.60 3.48
C ASN A 175 12.50 7.75 2.63
N PHE A 176 11.18 7.79 2.43
CA PHE A 176 10.53 8.89 1.69
C PHE A 176 10.36 10.15 2.54
N PHE A 177 9.94 10.01 3.79
CA PHE A 177 9.58 11.12 4.67
C PHE A 177 9.95 10.82 6.12
N LYS A 178 9.97 11.86 6.94
CA LYS A 178 10.06 11.81 8.41
C LYS A 178 9.24 12.95 9.01
N TYR A 179 8.94 12.86 10.30
CA TYR A 179 8.39 14.00 11.04
C TYR A 179 9.50 14.94 11.49
N ASP A 180 9.30 16.24 11.30
CA ASP A 180 10.14 17.26 11.92
C ASP A 180 9.71 17.51 13.39
N TRP A 181 10.43 18.39 14.09
CA TRP A 181 10.12 18.75 15.47
C TRP A 181 8.77 19.45 15.65
N ARG A 182 8.14 19.91 14.57
CA ARG A 182 6.81 20.52 14.54
C ARG A 182 5.71 19.50 14.21
N GLY A 183 6.08 18.24 13.98
CA GLY A 183 5.14 17.19 13.55
C GLY A 183 4.71 17.30 12.09
N GLN A 184 5.48 17.99 11.24
CA GLN A 184 5.24 18.08 9.80
C GLN A 184 6.00 17.00 9.04
N LEU A 185 5.36 16.43 8.02
CA LEU A 185 5.98 15.49 7.08
C LEU A 185 6.98 16.23 6.19
N VAL A 186 8.25 15.91 6.33
CA VAL A 186 9.34 16.45 5.53
C VAL A 186 10.11 15.32 4.84
N PRO A 187 10.79 15.57 3.71
CA PRO A 187 11.64 14.56 3.07
C PRO A 187 12.67 13.98 4.06
N SER A 188 12.85 12.66 4.05
CA SER A 188 13.71 11.97 5.03
C SER A 188 15.19 12.35 4.87
N GLY A 189 15.63 12.46 3.61
CA GLY A 189 17.05 12.65 3.23
C GLY A 189 17.88 11.38 3.27
N LYS A 190 17.29 10.24 3.69
CA LYS A 190 17.91 8.92 3.64
C LYS A 190 18.06 8.44 2.19
N GLY A 191 19.07 7.62 1.94
CA GLY A 191 19.17 6.85 0.71
C GLY A 191 18.02 5.84 0.60
N MET A 192 17.67 5.47 -0.64
CA MET A 192 16.65 4.45 -0.86
C MET A 192 17.26 3.05 -0.78
N ALA A 193 16.59 2.14 -0.08
CA ALA A 193 16.98 0.74 -0.02
C ALA A 193 16.69 0.04 -1.35
N GLY A 194 17.60 -0.83 -1.78
CA GLY A 194 17.30 -1.85 -2.78
C GLY A 194 16.51 -2.99 -2.14
N VAL A 195 15.63 -3.62 -2.91
CA VAL A 195 14.79 -4.73 -2.46
C VAL A 195 15.09 -5.96 -3.30
N LEU A 196 15.46 -7.05 -2.64
CA LEU A 196 15.64 -8.37 -3.26
C LEU A 196 14.48 -9.27 -2.84
N SER A 197 13.60 -9.59 -3.79
CA SER A 197 12.46 -10.48 -3.61
C SER A 197 12.83 -11.89 -4.08
N MET A 198 12.89 -12.87 -3.18
CA MET A 198 13.11 -14.27 -3.55
C MET A 198 11.78 -15.04 -3.54
N ARG A 199 11.39 -15.56 -4.70
CA ARG A 199 10.21 -16.44 -4.86
C ARG A 199 10.67 -17.88 -5.08
N ARG A 200 9.72 -18.79 -5.24
CA ARG A 200 9.99 -20.22 -5.50
C ARG A 200 10.79 -20.45 -6.77
N THR A 201 10.43 -19.76 -7.85
CA THR A 201 10.97 -20.02 -9.20
C THR A 201 11.91 -18.93 -9.73
N SER A 202 11.88 -17.76 -9.12
CA SER A 202 12.64 -16.57 -9.57
C SER A 202 13.09 -15.72 -8.39
N ALA A 203 14.06 -14.87 -8.65
CA ALA A 203 14.40 -13.74 -7.79
C ALA A 203 14.21 -12.44 -8.57
N HIS A 204 13.94 -11.36 -7.86
CA HIS A 204 13.76 -10.03 -8.43
C HIS A 204 14.54 -9.00 -7.61
N LEU A 205 15.18 -8.05 -8.28
CA LEU A 205 15.86 -6.93 -7.65
C LEU A 205 15.18 -5.64 -8.08
N ALA A 206 14.79 -4.80 -7.12
CA ALA A 206 14.26 -3.46 -7.36
C ALA A 206 15.13 -2.42 -6.66
N SER A 207 15.56 -1.38 -7.37
CA SER A 207 16.42 -0.33 -6.79
C SER A 207 16.25 1.00 -7.51
N LYS A 208 16.50 2.11 -6.80
CA LYS A 208 16.54 3.45 -7.41
C LYS A 208 17.78 3.55 -8.30
N VAL A 209 17.61 4.12 -9.50
CA VAL A 209 18.73 4.49 -10.38
C VAL A 209 19.01 5.98 -10.24
N GLU A 210 20.29 6.33 -10.11
CA GLU A 210 20.74 7.72 -10.12
C GLU A 210 20.72 8.31 -11.54
N GLU A 211 20.38 9.59 -11.64
CA GLU A 211 20.28 10.29 -12.93
C GLU A 211 21.65 10.33 -13.63
N GLY A 212 21.71 9.77 -14.85
CA GLY A 212 22.93 9.72 -15.67
C GLY A 212 23.13 8.40 -16.42
N ASN A 213 22.56 7.30 -15.91
CA ASN A 213 22.50 6.03 -16.63
C ASN A 213 21.30 6.02 -17.59
N GLN A 214 21.49 5.45 -18.79
CA GLN A 214 20.41 5.26 -19.78
C GLN A 214 19.16 4.70 -19.09
N ALA A 215 17.98 5.21 -19.47
CA ALA A 215 16.71 4.75 -18.92
C ALA A 215 16.67 3.22 -18.98
N PRO A 216 16.55 2.52 -17.84
CA PRO A 216 16.59 1.07 -17.84
C PRO A 216 15.48 0.52 -18.73
N LYS A 217 15.79 -0.48 -19.57
CA LYS A 217 14.82 -1.15 -20.43
C LYS A 217 13.65 -1.75 -19.64
N GLU A 218 13.89 -2.10 -18.37
CA GLU A 218 12.91 -2.66 -17.43
C GLU A 218 12.90 -1.81 -16.15
N GLY A 219 12.02 -0.82 -16.09
CA GLY A 219 11.89 0.04 -14.92
C GLY A 219 10.59 0.84 -14.91
N VAL A 220 10.24 1.36 -13.73
CA VAL A 220 9.01 2.10 -13.48
C VAL A 220 9.36 3.51 -13.00
N ARG A 221 8.72 4.52 -13.59
CA ARG A 221 8.82 5.91 -13.13
C ARG A 221 7.66 6.21 -12.20
N LEU A 222 7.97 6.51 -10.95
CA LEU A 222 7.00 6.83 -9.91
C LEU A 222 7.13 8.29 -9.48
N ARG A 223 6.02 8.92 -9.12
CA ARG A 223 6.01 10.25 -8.49
C ARG A 223 5.42 10.14 -7.09
N LEU A 224 6.27 10.19 -6.07
CA LEU A 224 5.92 9.98 -4.66
C LEU A 224 6.38 11.18 -3.85
N TYR A 225 5.51 11.71 -3.00
CA TYR A 225 5.83 12.84 -2.10
C TYR A 225 6.48 14.04 -2.81
N GLY A 226 6.03 14.33 -4.04
CA GLY A 226 6.56 15.43 -4.85
C GLY A 226 7.88 15.14 -5.58
N GLN A 227 8.51 13.99 -5.34
CA GLN A 227 9.75 13.57 -5.99
C GLN A 227 9.49 12.51 -7.07
N THR A 228 10.31 12.51 -8.11
CA THR A 228 10.30 11.47 -9.14
C THR A 228 11.35 10.42 -8.82
N HIS A 229 10.94 9.15 -8.80
CA HIS A 229 11.80 8.00 -8.57
C HIS A 229 11.79 7.12 -9.81
N ASN A 230 12.97 6.91 -10.41
CA ASN A 230 13.17 5.91 -11.45
C ASN A 230 13.62 4.61 -10.78
N VAL A 231 12.72 3.64 -10.72
CA VAL A 231 12.97 2.34 -10.10
C VAL A 231 13.35 1.36 -11.20
N TYR A 232 14.57 0.85 -11.15
CA TYR A 232 15.00 -0.26 -11.98
C TYR A 232 14.55 -1.57 -11.36
N THR A 233 14.06 -2.47 -12.20
CA THR A 233 13.68 -3.82 -11.82
C THR A 233 14.46 -4.81 -12.66
N HIS A 234 15.08 -5.80 -12.03
CA HIS A 234 15.75 -6.88 -12.73
C HIS A 234 15.13 -8.22 -12.34
N HIS A 235 14.79 -9.02 -13.35
CA HIS A 235 14.24 -10.36 -13.17
C HIS A 235 15.32 -11.42 -13.35
N CYS A 236 15.55 -12.23 -12.32
CA CYS A 236 16.49 -13.35 -12.33
C CYS A 236 15.70 -14.68 -12.37
N PRO A 237 15.36 -15.20 -13.56
CA PRO A 237 14.70 -16.49 -13.66
C PRO A 237 15.63 -17.62 -13.17
N CYS A 238 15.05 -18.71 -12.67
CA CYS A 238 15.78 -19.89 -12.16
C CYS A 238 16.69 -19.64 -10.95
N HIS A 239 16.58 -18.48 -10.30
CA HIS A 239 17.27 -18.16 -9.05
C HIS A 239 16.32 -18.16 -7.85
N GLY A 240 15.18 -18.84 -7.99
CA GLY A 240 14.24 -19.06 -6.90
C GLY A 240 14.70 -20.13 -5.93
N THR A 241 14.02 -20.22 -4.79
CA THR A 241 14.37 -21.15 -3.71
C THR A 241 14.36 -22.61 -4.16
N ASP A 242 13.44 -22.99 -5.04
CA ASP A 242 13.29 -24.38 -5.48
C ASP A 242 14.41 -24.77 -6.45
N GLN A 243 14.81 -23.86 -7.35
CA GLN A 243 15.94 -24.11 -8.26
C GLN A 243 17.27 -24.09 -7.53
N LEU A 244 17.45 -23.17 -6.58
CA LEU A 244 18.65 -23.14 -5.74
C LEU A 244 18.80 -24.45 -4.96
N ARG A 245 17.70 -24.93 -4.35
CA ARG A 245 17.68 -26.23 -3.69
C ARG A 245 18.02 -27.38 -4.64
N SER A 246 17.42 -27.40 -5.83
CA SER A 246 17.68 -28.45 -6.83
C SER A 246 19.15 -28.46 -7.27
N ARG A 247 19.74 -27.29 -7.55
CA ARG A 247 21.16 -27.14 -7.91
C ARG A 247 22.09 -27.59 -6.78
N LEU A 248 21.78 -27.22 -5.54
CA LEU A 248 22.55 -27.66 -4.37
C LEU A 248 22.51 -29.18 -4.22
N LEU A 249 21.33 -29.79 -4.34
CA LEU A 249 21.19 -31.25 -4.29
C LEU A 249 21.96 -31.94 -5.43
N SER A 250 21.92 -31.40 -6.65
CA SER A 250 22.69 -31.98 -7.75
C SER A 250 24.21 -31.93 -7.53
N MET A 251 24.71 -30.87 -6.88
CA MET A 251 26.13 -30.77 -6.53
C MET A 251 26.55 -31.70 -5.40
N LEU A 252 25.63 -32.04 -4.48
CA LEU A 252 25.91 -32.95 -3.36
C LEU A 252 25.84 -34.44 -3.75
N ILE A 253 25.21 -34.76 -4.88
CA ILE A 253 25.07 -36.12 -5.41
C ILE A 253 26.24 -36.46 -6.38
N GLN A 254 27.00 -35.46 -6.83
CA GLN A 254 28.25 -35.63 -7.58
C GLN A 254 29.44 -35.87 -6.66
#